data_AF-A0AA88I9C5-F1
#
_entry.id   AF-A0AA88I9C5-F1
#
_cell.length_a   1.000
_cell.length_b   1.000
_cell.length_c   1.000
_cell.angle_alpha   90.00
_cell.angle_beta   90.00
_cell.angle_gamma   90.00
#
_symmetry.space_group_name_H-M   'P 1'
#
loop_
_entity.id
_entity.type
_entity.pdbx_description
1 polymer ?
#
loop_
_entity_poly.entity_id
_entity_poly.type
_entity_poly.pdbx_seq_one_letter_code
_entity_poly.pdbx_strand_id
1 'polypeptide(L)'
;MFVNLLAFCLVFKFVNCLECPQDCSNIKCFNDFKPIDCPINTSYSPEGGYPCNCCPVCIRRVGESEECTESGEDLYNDFDQSGNGDNAEVYYGRISDSNANYGSPPTVIQGTKCLAGYKCELGVCGKGTSGNQERPLNCFAEKELQRFPINCNSDGTYSPVQCRGRDESTRCYCVDEANNRIYGTASYNDRGMMNCACSRKVAELQKNANRNDVTLHCDPFGNYEQLQCDDGICWCVNPLTLKVFSHSVRLDFARMLPCYNAETFGTKYLRRCESVNYARTKLEELLAKKSIKASFGRLSCDFDGGYGPVQCDFSTCKCSKKDNSLITPFQGTTQQQKDMTCLCARDTVILDGGGLFCDNGGLGNYNKDQPGFCSDENGNTFDGDTLVGCSPPNCPVHPVRYSVWQSGSCS
;
A
#
# COMPACT_ATOMS: atom_id res chain seq x y z
N MET A 1 -41.43 45.37 53.86
CA MET A 1 -41.24 43.95 54.22
C MET A 1 -40.67 43.23 53.01
N PHE A 2 -39.48 42.68 53.16
CA PHE A 2 -38.81 41.80 52.21
C PHE A 2 -39.65 40.55 51.95
N VAL A 3 -39.76 40.12 50.68
CA VAL A 3 -39.86 38.70 50.33
C VAL A 3 -39.01 38.46 49.09
N ASN A 4 -37.94 37.68 49.29
CA ASN A 4 -37.04 37.18 48.25
C ASN A 4 -37.75 36.16 47.36
N LEU A 5 -37.64 36.31 46.05
CA LEU A 5 -37.71 35.18 45.12
C LEU A 5 -36.42 35.13 44.31
N LEU A 6 -35.62 34.09 44.55
CA LEU A 6 -34.42 33.73 43.79
C LEU A 6 -34.83 33.36 42.35
N ALA A 7 -34.43 34.17 41.38
CA ALA A 7 -34.41 33.80 39.97
C ALA A 7 -32.99 33.33 39.63
N PHE A 8 -32.82 32.03 39.41
CA PHE A 8 -31.62 31.46 38.79
C PHE A 8 -31.55 31.96 37.33
N CYS A 9 -30.62 32.87 37.03
CA CYS A 9 -30.23 33.17 35.66
C CYS A 9 -29.44 31.99 35.09
N LEU A 10 -30.09 31.13 34.29
CA LEU A 10 -29.40 30.28 33.33
C LEU A 10 -28.94 31.16 32.16
N VAL A 11 -27.70 31.62 32.24
CA VAL A 11 -27.00 32.22 31.10
C VAL A 11 -26.61 31.09 30.15
N PHE A 12 -27.46 30.75 29.19
CA PHE A 12 -27.03 30.05 27.99
C PHE A 12 -26.22 31.06 27.16
N LYS A 13 -24.89 30.96 27.21
CA LYS A 13 -24.05 31.54 26.17
C LYS A 13 -24.38 30.80 24.88
N PHE A 14 -25.10 31.46 23.97
CA PHE A 14 -25.10 31.07 22.56
C PHE A 14 -23.66 31.26 22.05
N VAL A 15 -22.92 30.16 21.94
CA VAL A 15 -21.77 30.09 21.05
C VAL A 15 -22.38 30.12 19.66
N ASN A 16 -22.20 31.22 18.92
CA ASN A 16 -22.50 31.23 17.50
C ASN A 16 -21.56 30.21 16.84
N CYS A 17 -22.04 28.99 16.60
CA CYS A 17 -21.38 28.11 15.65
C CYS A 17 -21.45 28.82 14.30
N LEU A 18 -20.29 29.15 13.75
CA LEU A 18 -20.16 29.56 12.36
C LEU A 18 -20.77 28.44 11.51
N GLU A 19 -21.88 28.70 10.81
CA GLU A 19 -22.44 27.74 9.86
C GLU A 19 -21.49 27.66 8.66
N CYS A 20 -20.53 26.72 8.71
CA CYS A 20 -19.69 26.42 7.55
C CYS A 20 -20.59 25.83 6.43
N PRO A 21 -20.27 26.06 5.15
CA PRO A 21 -20.88 25.30 4.07
C PRO A 21 -20.62 23.80 4.31
N GLN A 22 -21.67 23.02 4.56
CA GLN A 22 -21.61 21.57 4.66
C GLN A 22 -21.31 20.91 3.30
N ASP A 23 -21.37 21.70 2.22
CA ASP A 23 -21.19 21.27 0.84
C ASP A 23 -20.23 22.21 0.09
N CYS A 24 -19.08 21.66 -0.31
CA CYS A 24 -18.06 22.36 -1.09
C CYS A 24 -18.31 22.32 -2.61
N SER A 25 -19.40 21.69 -3.08
CA SER A 25 -19.65 21.44 -4.51
C SER A 25 -19.74 22.71 -5.37
N ASN A 26 -20.08 23.85 -4.78
CA ASN A 26 -20.22 25.13 -5.49
C ASN A 26 -19.03 26.08 -5.28
N ILE A 27 -17.95 25.60 -4.66
CA ILE A 27 -16.76 26.40 -4.38
C ILE A 27 -15.65 26.08 -5.39
N LYS A 28 -15.21 27.10 -6.12
CA LYS A 28 -14.03 27.04 -6.99
C LYS A 28 -12.84 27.67 -6.29
N CYS A 29 -11.77 26.91 -6.16
CA CYS A 29 -10.54 27.38 -5.55
C CYS A 29 -9.74 28.23 -6.53
N PHE A 30 -9.22 29.35 -6.03
CA PHE A 30 -8.44 30.27 -6.87
C PHE A 30 -7.12 29.64 -7.35
N ASN A 31 -6.58 28.67 -6.59
CA ASN A 31 -5.37 27.94 -6.90
C ASN A 31 -5.67 26.42 -6.91
N ASP A 32 -5.19 25.72 -7.94
CA ASP A 32 -5.30 24.25 -8.11
C ASP A 32 -3.91 23.61 -8.06
N PHE A 33 -3.35 23.53 -6.85
CA PHE A 33 -2.02 22.96 -6.62
C PHE A 33 -2.11 21.48 -6.21
N LYS A 34 -1.14 20.69 -6.67
CA LYS A 34 -1.04 19.24 -6.48
C LYS A 34 -0.20 18.91 -5.25
N PRO A 35 -0.25 17.66 -4.76
CA PRO A 35 0.59 17.22 -3.63
C PRO A 35 2.09 17.49 -3.82
N ILE A 36 2.59 17.48 -5.06
CA ILE A 36 4.00 17.72 -5.38
C ILE A 36 4.41 19.19 -5.26
N ASP A 37 3.45 20.11 -5.24
CA ASP A 37 3.72 21.55 -5.14
C ASP A 37 3.97 21.96 -3.68
N CYS A 38 3.61 21.11 -2.71
CA CYS A 38 3.84 21.39 -1.28
C CYS A 38 5.33 21.34 -0.92
N PRO A 39 5.84 22.31 -0.15
CA PRO A 39 7.22 22.30 0.32
C PRO A 39 7.57 21.04 1.13
N ILE A 40 8.83 20.64 1.07
CA ILE A 40 9.36 19.50 1.83
C ILE A 40 9.03 19.68 3.33
N ASN A 41 8.58 18.61 3.99
CA ASN A 41 8.11 18.57 5.39
C ASN A 41 6.74 19.22 5.66
N THR A 42 5.92 19.41 4.62
CA THR A 42 4.50 19.77 4.75
C THR A 42 3.60 18.66 4.20
N SER A 43 2.36 18.57 4.67
CA SER A 43 1.36 17.62 4.17
C SER A 43 0.28 18.33 3.36
N TYR A 44 0.00 17.82 2.17
CA TYR A 44 -1.10 18.30 1.33
C TYR A 44 -2.46 17.88 1.91
N SER A 45 -3.37 18.84 2.10
CA SER A 45 -4.77 18.57 2.42
C SER A 45 -5.65 19.00 1.23
N PRO A 46 -6.33 18.07 0.54
CA PRO A 46 -7.18 18.39 -0.62
C PRO A 46 -8.45 19.15 -0.24
N GLU A 47 -8.96 18.97 0.97
CA GLU A 47 -10.20 19.56 1.46
C GLU A 47 -9.94 20.77 2.38
N GLY A 48 -8.69 21.23 2.48
CA GLY A 48 -8.33 22.33 3.38
C GLY A 48 -8.10 21.89 4.84
N GLY A 49 -7.90 22.85 5.74
CA GLY A 49 -7.71 22.64 7.17
C GLY A 49 -8.95 23.01 7.98
N TYR A 50 -9.09 22.41 9.17
CA TYR A 50 -10.17 22.70 10.13
C TYR A 50 -10.22 24.20 10.50
N PRO A 51 -11.40 24.84 10.71
CA PRO A 51 -12.75 24.25 10.79
C PRO A 51 -13.71 24.52 9.61
N CYS A 52 -13.33 25.23 8.53
CA CYS A 52 -14.27 25.52 7.42
C CYS A 52 -13.57 25.75 6.06
N ASN A 53 -12.76 24.83 5.53
CA ASN A 53 -12.07 25.06 4.24
C ASN A 53 -12.64 24.15 3.14
N CYS A 54 -12.72 24.66 1.91
CA CYS A 54 -13.13 23.91 0.72
C CYS A 54 -12.05 23.92 -0.37
N CYS A 55 -10.85 24.42 -0.02
CA CYS A 55 -9.73 24.57 -0.95
C CYS A 55 -8.45 23.95 -0.41
N PRO A 56 -7.59 23.39 -1.28
CA PRO A 56 -6.38 22.71 -0.84
C PRO A 56 -5.44 23.62 -0.05
N VAL A 57 -4.65 23.03 0.86
CA VAL A 57 -3.57 23.70 1.64
C VAL A 57 -2.38 22.78 1.87
N CYS A 58 -1.21 23.37 2.13
CA CYS A 58 -0.07 22.65 2.69
C CYS A 58 -0.03 22.88 4.22
N ILE A 59 0.03 21.81 5.00
CA ILE A 59 0.03 21.87 6.47
C ILE A 59 1.43 21.54 7.00
N ARG A 60 2.04 22.45 7.76
CA ARG A 60 3.29 22.22 8.47
C ARG A 60 3.01 21.62 9.84
N ARG A 61 3.78 20.61 10.24
CA ARG A 61 3.73 20.02 11.59
C ARG A 61 4.42 20.92 12.62
N VAL A 62 3.95 20.79 13.85
CA VAL A 62 4.37 21.57 15.04
C VAL A 62 5.64 20.98 15.64
N GLY A 63 6.66 21.82 15.84
CA GLY A 63 7.95 21.45 16.40
C GLY A 63 7.93 21.19 17.91
N GLU A 64 9.05 20.71 18.46
CA GLU A 64 9.22 20.59 19.92
C GLU A 64 9.06 21.96 20.60
N SER A 65 8.33 22.01 21.71
CA SER A 65 8.01 23.23 22.45
C SER A 65 7.12 24.26 21.72
N GLU A 66 6.58 23.92 20.54
CA GLU A 66 5.57 24.72 19.86
C GLU A 66 4.15 24.30 20.33
N GLU A 67 3.23 25.26 20.35
CA GLU A 67 1.82 25.04 20.74
C GLU A 67 1.08 24.19 19.70
N CYS A 68 0.35 23.20 20.18
CA CYS A 68 -0.40 22.22 19.39
C CYS A 68 -1.92 22.25 19.66
N THR A 69 -2.40 23.26 20.37
CA THR A 69 -3.83 23.54 20.55
C THR A 69 -4.41 24.26 19.35
N GLU A 70 -5.75 24.31 19.25
CA GLU A 70 -6.46 25.17 18.29
C GLU A 70 -5.94 26.61 18.43
N SER A 71 -5.03 27.01 17.53
CA SER A 71 -4.69 28.40 17.35
C SER A 71 -5.92 29.05 16.73
N GLY A 72 -6.71 29.73 17.55
CA GLY A 72 -7.75 30.64 17.11
C GLY A 72 -7.14 31.87 16.43
N GLU A 73 -6.53 31.66 15.27
CA GLU A 73 -6.36 32.71 14.27
C GLU A 73 -7.26 32.33 13.12
N ASP A 74 -8.36 33.07 13.01
CA ASP A 74 -9.44 32.89 12.05
C ASP A 74 -8.90 32.92 10.60
N LEU A 75 -8.59 31.76 10.03
CA LEU A 75 -8.39 31.62 8.59
C LEU A 75 -9.75 31.77 7.92
N TYR A 76 -10.11 33.02 7.59
CA TYR A 76 -11.36 33.30 6.88
C TYR A 76 -11.19 32.99 5.39
N ASN A 77 -12.17 32.29 4.82
CA ASN A 77 -12.35 32.28 3.37
C ASN A 77 -12.99 33.63 2.99
N ASP A 78 -12.26 34.44 2.22
CA ASP A 78 -12.87 35.63 1.62
C ASP A 78 -13.62 35.18 0.36
N PHE A 79 -14.96 35.24 0.40
CA PHE A 79 -15.82 34.83 -0.70
C PHE A 79 -16.13 36.05 -1.57
N ASP A 80 -15.40 36.23 -2.68
CA ASP A 80 -15.67 37.34 -3.59
C ASP A 80 -16.77 36.95 -4.59
N GLN A 81 -17.89 37.69 -4.59
CA GLN A 81 -18.96 37.55 -5.57
C GLN A 81 -18.54 38.23 -6.88
N SER A 82 -17.94 37.48 -7.81
CA SER A 82 -17.83 37.97 -9.19
C SER A 82 -19.02 37.48 -10.03
N GLY A 83 -20.14 38.20 -9.94
CA GLY A 83 -21.31 37.95 -10.76
C GLY A 83 -22.29 39.11 -10.69
N ASN A 84 -22.44 39.85 -11.79
CA ASN A 84 -23.43 40.91 -11.91
C ASN A 84 -24.82 40.27 -12.11
N GLY A 85 -25.62 40.13 -11.04
CA GLY A 85 -27.04 39.74 -11.11
C GLY A 85 -27.43 38.52 -10.26
N ASP A 86 -28.71 38.49 -9.89
CA ASP A 86 -29.37 37.67 -8.85
C ASP A 86 -29.38 36.13 -9.05
N ASN A 87 -28.40 35.52 -9.74
CA ASN A 87 -28.27 34.05 -9.88
C ASN A 87 -26.79 33.62 -10.02
N ALA A 88 -25.95 33.90 -9.03
CA ALA A 88 -24.55 33.44 -9.04
C ALA A 88 -24.43 31.99 -8.52
N GLU A 89 -24.26 31.01 -9.41
CA GLU A 89 -24.09 29.58 -9.09
C GLU A 89 -22.66 29.18 -8.68
N VAL A 90 -21.71 30.12 -8.53
CA VAL A 90 -20.29 29.80 -8.30
C VAL A 90 -19.67 30.75 -7.28
N TYR A 91 -19.16 30.20 -6.18
CA TYR A 91 -18.40 30.92 -5.16
C TYR A 91 -16.90 30.66 -5.35
N TYR A 92 -16.06 31.70 -5.25
CA TYR A 92 -14.61 31.51 -5.25
C TYR A 92 -14.06 31.61 -3.83
N GLY A 93 -13.22 30.65 -3.43
CA GLY A 93 -12.59 30.61 -2.11
C GLY A 93 -11.08 30.90 -2.18
N ARG A 94 -10.56 31.69 -1.25
CA ARG A 94 -9.13 31.98 -1.07
C ARG A 94 -8.75 31.93 0.40
N ILE A 95 -7.60 31.33 0.70
CA ILE A 95 -7.06 31.20 2.06
C ILE A 95 -6.10 32.37 2.27
N SER A 96 -6.36 33.11 3.37
CA SER A 96 -5.91 34.43 3.82
C SER A 96 -4.47 34.92 3.55
N ASP A 97 -3.98 34.84 2.32
CA ASP A 97 -3.05 35.85 1.81
C ASP A 97 -3.85 36.73 0.88
N SER A 98 -4.19 37.94 1.31
CA SER A 98 -4.97 38.94 0.55
C SER A 98 -4.28 39.40 -0.75
N ASN A 99 -3.06 38.93 -1.04
CA ASN A 99 -2.31 39.25 -2.26
C ASN A 99 -1.96 38.05 -3.19
N ALA A 100 -2.46 36.84 -2.93
CA ALA A 100 -2.14 35.67 -3.78
C ALA A 100 -2.77 35.73 -5.20
N ASN A 101 -1.99 36.18 -6.19
CA ASN A 101 -2.34 36.10 -7.61
C ASN A 101 -2.23 34.66 -8.13
N TYR A 102 -2.83 34.39 -9.30
CA TYR A 102 -2.71 33.10 -10.00
C TYR A 102 -1.22 32.78 -10.23
N GLY A 103 -0.71 31.69 -9.64
CA GLY A 103 0.69 31.26 -9.73
C GLY A 103 1.60 31.56 -8.52
N SER A 104 1.05 32.04 -7.40
CA SER A 104 1.77 32.09 -6.12
C SER A 104 2.10 30.69 -5.56
N PRO A 105 3.20 30.52 -4.80
CA PRO A 105 3.51 29.26 -4.12
C PRO A 105 2.38 28.87 -3.13
N PRO A 106 2.18 27.57 -2.87
CA PRO A 106 1.04 27.13 -2.07
C PRO A 106 1.15 27.60 -0.62
N THR A 107 0.04 28.08 -0.08
CA THR A 107 -0.06 28.60 1.29
C THR A 107 0.23 27.49 2.29
N VAL A 108 1.22 27.70 3.16
CA VAL A 108 1.57 26.78 4.24
C VAL A 108 0.95 27.27 5.54
N ILE A 109 0.05 26.47 6.12
CA ILE A 109 -0.58 26.75 7.42
C ILE A 109 0.04 25.86 8.50
N GLN A 110 0.12 26.37 9.74
CA GLN A 110 0.54 25.57 10.88
C GLN A 110 -0.62 24.66 11.32
N GLY A 111 -0.36 23.36 11.38
CA GLY A 111 -1.34 22.38 11.89
C GLY A 111 -1.33 22.29 13.41
N THR A 112 -2.17 21.43 13.97
CA THR A 112 -2.20 21.11 15.41
C THR A 112 -1.41 19.83 15.76
N LYS A 113 -0.83 19.16 14.76
CA LYS A 113 -0.12 17.88 14.93
C LYS A 113 1.39 18.09 15.10
N CYS A 114 1.95 17.52 16.16
CA CYS A 114 3.40 17.52 16.42
C CYS A 114 4.21 16.74 15.38
N LEU A 115 5.50 17.08 15.27
CA LEU A 115 6.50 16.32 14.52
C LEU A 115 6.61 14.87 15.03
N ALA A 116 7.07 13.98 14.14
CA ALA A 116 7.30 12.58 14.50
C ALA A 116 8.27 12.48 15.70
N GLY A 117 7.90 11.69 16.71
CA GLY A 117 8.64 11.57 17.97
C GLY A 117 8.20 12.51 19.10
N TYR A 118 7.27 13.44 18.83
CA TYR A 118 6.71 14.36 19.83
C TYR A 118 5.20 14.14 20.00
N LYS A 119 4.68 14.40 21.20
CA LYS A 119 3.26 14.31 21.54
C LYS A 119 2.78 15.64 22.08
N CYS A 120 1.53 15.99 21.75
CA CYS A 120 0.88 17.15 22.31
C CYS A 120 0.49 16.84 23.75
N GLU A 121 1.22 17.41 24.70
CA GLU A 121 1.02 17.23 26.13
C GLU A 121 0.74 18.61 26.73
N LEU A 122 -0.41 18.78 27.38
CA LEU A 122 -0.85 20.06 27.95
C LEU A 122 -0.85 21.23 26.93
N GLY A 123 -1.08 20.93 25.66
CA GLY A 123 -1.16 21.92 24.59
C GLY A 123 0.17 22.31 23.96
N VAL A 124 1.27 21.64 24.31
CA VAL A 124 2.60 21.86 23.75
C VAL A 124 3.23 20.54 23.30
N CYS A 125 3.99 20.55 22.21
CA CYS A 125 4.66 19.34 21.71
C CYS A 125 5.90 18.98 22.56
N GLY A 126 5.89 17.82 23.22
CA GLY A 126 6.97 17.32 24.08
C GLY A 126 7.39 15.87 23.79
N LYS A 127 8.57 15.47 24.30
CA LYS A 127 9.07 14.08 24.27
C LYS A 127 8.50 13.32 25.48
N GLY A 128 7.30 12.76 25.34
CA GLY A 128 6.59 12.14 26.47
C GLY A 128 7.43 11.14 27.28
N THR A 129 7.47 11.31 28.59
CA THR A 129 8.15 10.40 29.53
C THR A 129 7.18 9.85 30.59
N SER A 130 7.09 8.52 30.65
CA SER A 130 6.68 7.66 31.80
C SER A 130 5.18 7.37 32.06
N GLY A 131 4.82 6.08 31.86
CA GLY A 131 4.24 5.15 32.86
C GLY A 131 2.87 5.41 33.53
N ASN A 132 1.89 4.56 33.18
CA ASN A 132 0.72 4.07 33.95
C ASN A 132 -0.01 4.99 34.96
N GLN A 133 -1.29 5.33 34.73
CA GLN A 133 -2.48 4.63 35.26
C GLN A 133 -3.81 5.35 34.92
N GLU A 134 -4.83 4.52 34.69
CA GLU A 134 -6.29 4.75 34.73
C GLU A 134 -7.01 5.52 33.60
N ARG A 135 -7.76 4.73 32.84
CA ARG A 135 -8.80 5.15 31.88
C ARG A 135 -10.06 5.60 32.63
N PRO A 136 -10.75 6.62 32.13
CA PRO A 136 -12.21 6.60 32.05
C PRO A 136 -12.66 6.30 30.62
N LEU A 137 -13.66 5.43 30.50
CA LEU A 137 -14.41 5.17 29.27
C LEU A 137 -15.22 6.41 28.84
N ASN A 138 -15.40 6.53 27.51
CA ASN A 138 -16.31 7.41 26.75
C ASN A 138 -15.75 8.84 26.50
N CYS A 139 -15.68 9.40 25.28
CA CYS A 139 -16.39 9.20 24.02
C CYS A 139 -15.45 9.44 22.81
N PHE A 140 -15.62 8.62 21.76
CA PHE A 140 -15.26 8.80 20.34
C PHE A 140 -14.06 9.70 19.99
N ALA A 141 -12.86 9.13 20.00
CA ALA A 141 -11.80 9.55 19.09
C ALA A 141 -11.89 8.64 17.86
N GLU A 142 -12.64 9.07 16.85
CA GLU A 142 -12.57 8.43 15.53
C GLU A 142 -11.16 8.63 14.96
N LYS A 143 -10.68 7.50 14.47
CA LYS A 143 -9.30 7.14 14.26
C LYS A 143 -8.95 7.46 12.81
N GLU A 144 -8.62 8.72 12.51
CA GLU A 144 -7.95 9.09 11.25
C GLU A 144 -6.45 8.73 11.35
N LEU A 145 -6.18 7.43 11.50
CA LEU A 145 -4.88 6.82 11.24
C LEU A 145 -4.78 6.66 9.73
N GLN A 146 -3.73 7.22 9.11
CA GLN A 146 -3.44 7.12 7.68
C GLN A 146 -3.50 5.66 7.21
N ARG A 147 -4.69 5.27 6.78
CA ARG A 147 -5.01 4.06 6.04
C ARG A 147 -4.35 4.26 4.69
N PHE A 148 -3.38 3.44 4.30
CA PHE A 148 -3.06 3.37 2.87
C PHE A 148 -4.35 2.91 2.19
N PRO A 149 -5.05 3.77 1.42
CA PRO A 149 -6.25 3.33 0.75
C PRO A 149 -5.84 2.19 -0.18
N ILE A 150 -6.70 1.18 -0.27
CA ILE A 150 -6.53 0.18 -1.33
C ILE A 150 -6.51 0.93 -2.65
N ASN A 151 -5.45 0.73 -3.42
CA ASN A 151 -5.35 1.36 -4.71
C ASN A 151 -6.23 0.56 -5.68
N CYS A 152 -7.28 1.17 -6.19
CA CYS A 152 -8.16 0.53 -7.18
C CYS A 152 -7.95 1.19 -8.54
N ASN A 153 -8.09 0.39 -9.60
CA ASN A 153 -8.21 0.90 -10.96
C ASN A 153 -9.63 1.45 -11.17
N SER A 154 -9.80 2.23 -12.24
CA SER A 154 -11.09 2.84 -12.58
C SER A 154 -12.18 1.83 -12.97
N ASP A 155 -11.79 0.60 -13.31
CA ASP A 155 -12.69 -0.51 -13.62
C ASP A 155 -13.13 -1.32 -12.38
N GLY A 156 -12.71 -0.89 -11.18
CA GLY A 156 -13.03 -1.57 -9.91
C GLY A 156 -12.11 -2.75 -9.58
N THR A 157 -11.13 -3.06 -10.42
CA THR A 157 -10.08 -4.05 -10.10
C THR A 157 -9.01 -3.46 -9.19
N TYR A 158 -8.19 -4.32 -8.58
CA TYR A 158 -7.07 -3.87 -7.76
C TYR A 158 -5.94 -3.33 -8.63
N SER A 159 -5.37 -2.19 -8.23
CA SER A 159 -4.13 -1.69 -8.81
C SER A 159 -3.02 -2.71 -8.60
N PRO A 160 -2.11 -2.90 -9.59
CA PRO A 160 -1.06 -3.91 -9.54
C PRO A 160 -0.16 -3.83 -8.29
N VAL A 161 0.05 -2.62 -7.76
CA VAL A 161 0.89 -2.36 -6.60
C VAL A 161 0.01 -2.01 -5.40
N GLN A 162 0.08 -2.82 -4.36
CA GLN A 162 -0.54 -2.54 -3.07
C GLN A 162 0.54 -2.36 -2.02
N CYS A 163 0.37 -1.36 -1.17
CA CYS A 163 1.26 -1.10 -0.04
C CYS A 163 0.43 -1.19 1.24
N ARG A 164 0.88 -2.01 2.20
CA ARG A 164 0.21 -2.13 3.50
C ARG A 164 1.27 -2.10 4.61
N GLY A 165 0.96 -1.35 5.66
CA GLY A 165 1.85 -1.07 6.78
C GLY A 165 1.47 0.23 7.47
N ARG A 166 2.11 0.54 8.59
CA ARG A 166 1.78 1.69 9.44
C ARG A 166 2.88 2.75 9.51
N ASP A 167 4.11 2.39 9.16
CA ASP A 167 5.32 3.21 9.37
C ASP A 167 6.42 2.84 8.36
N GLU A 168 7.68 3.08 8.71
CA GLU A 168 8.87 2.78 7.90
C GLU A 168 9.03 1.28 7.56
N SER A 169 8.32 0.38 8.25
CA SER A 169 8.22 -1.05 7.93
C SER A 169 7.23 -1.36 6.79
N THR A 170 6.55 -0.34 6.23
CA THR A 170 5.57 -0.53 5.17
C THR A 170 6.19 -1.26 3.98
N ARG A 171 5.49 -2.32 3.55
CA ARG A 171 5.88 -3.14 2.40
C ARG A 171 4.88 -2.95 1.28
N CYS A 172 5.42 -2.95 0.06
CA CYS A 172 4.63 -3.02 -1.15
C CYS A 172 4.84 -4.38 -1.82
N TYR A 173 3.81 -4.88 -2.47
CA TYR A 173 3.82 -6.18 -3.15
C TYR A 173 2.90 -6.13 -4.37
N CYS A 174 3.12 -7.08 -5.27
CA CYS A 174 2.29 -7.24 -6.45
C CYS A 174 1.02 -7.99 -6.09
N VAL A 175 -0.10 -7.59 -6.70
CA VAL A 175 -1.36 -8.33 -6.63
C VAL A 175 -1.93 -8.62 -8.01
N ASP A 176 -2.72 -9.68 -8.10
CA ASP A 176 -3.60 -9.93 -9.25
C ASP A 176 -4.86 -9.05 -9.20
N GLU A 177 -5.72 -9.18 -10.21
CA GLU A 177 -6.97 -8.40 -10.32
C GLU A 177 -7.96 -8.64 -9.17
N ALA A 178 -7.78 -9.73 -8.42
CA ALA A 178 -8.61 -10.14 -7.30
C ALA A 178 -7.93 -9.91 -5.94
N ASN A 179 -6.84 -9.13 -5.89
CA ASN A 179 -6.05 -8.82 -4.68
C ASN A 179 -5.25 -9.99 -4.11
N ASN A 180 -5.06 -11.09 -4.85
CA ASN A 180 -4.19 -12.16 -4.41
C ASN A 180 -2.74 -11.70 -4.55
N ARG A 181 -1.93 -11.84 -3.49
CA ARG A 181 -0.51 -11.49 -3.55
C ARG A 181 0.20 -12.43 -4.50
N ILE A 182 0.87 -11.84 -5.47
CA ILE A 182 1.70 -12.54 -6.45
C ILE A 182 3.16 -12.13 -6.24
N TYR A 183 4.05 -12.75 -7.01
CA TYR A 183 5.48 -12.49 -6.91
C TYR A 183 5.83 -11.00 -7.08
N GLY A 184 6.81 -10.51 -6.31
CA GLY A 184 7.30 -9.13 -6.38
C GLY A 184 7.02 -8.37 -5.09
N THR A 185 8.06 -7.75 -4.52
CA THR A 185 7.95 -6.96 -3.30
C THR A 185 8.97 -5.81 -3.29
N ALA A 186 8.60 -4.70 -2.66
CA ALA A 186 9.45 -3.54 -2.48
C ALA A 186 9.33 -3.02 -1.04
N SER A 187 10.36 -2.31 -0.59
CA SER A 187 10.17 -1.38 0.54
C SER A 187 9.23 -0.25 0.10
N TYR A 188 8.61 0.44 1.06
CA TYR A 188 7.79 1.59 0.73
C TYR A 188 8.55 2.67 -0.07
N ASN A 189 9.84 2.87 0.20
CA ASN A 189 10.68 3.85 -0.48
C ASN A 189 10.93 3.48 -1.95
N ASP A 190 11.03 2.18 -2.25
CA ASP A 190 11.30 1.69 -3.61
C ASP A 190 10.03 1.47 -4.44
N ARG A 191 8.84 1.74 -3.89
CA ARG A 191 7.55 1.47 -4.56
C ARG A 191 7.41 2.14 -5.94
N GLY A 192 8.07 3.27 -6.15
CA GLY A 192 8.05 3.97 -7.45
C GLY A 192 8.76 3.22 -8.57
N MET A 193 9.59 2.22 -8.22
CA MET A 193 10.27 1.33 -9.16
C MET A 193 9.44 0.09 -9.51
N MET A 194 8.26 -0.06 -8.90
CA MET A 194 7.44 -1.26 -8.96
C MET A 194 6.24 -1.05 -9.90
N ASN A 195 6.05 -1.94 -10.87
CA ASN A 195 4.89 -1.94 -11.77
C ASN A 195 4.18 -3.29 -11.88
N CYS A 196 4.80 -4.38 -11.43
CA CYS A 196 4.20 -5.73 -11.38
C CYS A 196 3.75 -6.32 -12.72
N ALA A 197 4.15 -5.74 -13.85
CA ALA A 197 3.67 -6.14 -15.16
C ALA A 197 4.06 -7.58 -15.50
N CYS A 198 5.27 -8.00 -15.16
CA CYS A 198 5.73 -9.36 -15.38
C CYS A 198 4.98 -10.35 -14.49
N SER A 199 4.91 -10.06 -13.19
CA SER A 199 4.22 -10.93 -12.24
C SER A 199 2.74 -11.13 -12.58
N ARG A 200 2.03 -10.06 -12.97
CA ARG A 200 0.64 -10.17 -13.41
C ARG A 200 0.51 -10.99 -14.69
N LYS A 201 1.43 -10.85 -15.65
CA LYS A 201 1.40 -11.67 -16.85
C LYS A 201 1.63 -13.15 -16.54
N VAL A 202 2.55 -13.46 -15.64
CA VAL A 202 2.77 -14.84 -15.19
C VAL A 202 1.52 -15.41 -14.52
N ALA A 203 0.90 -14.66 -13.60
CA ALA A 203 -0.33 -15.07 -12.94
C ALA A 203 -1.49 -15.29 -13.93
N GLU A 204 -1.63 -14.41 -14.93
CA GLU A 204 -2.60 -14.55 -16.02
C GLU A 204 -2.36 -15.84 -16.81
N LEU A 205 -1.13 -16.14 -17.21
CA LEU A 205 -0.80 -17.36 -17.96
C LEU A 205 -1.03 -18.63 -17.13
N GLN A 206 -0.68 -18.61 -15.85
CA GLN A 206 -0.90 -19.75 -14.96
C GLN A 206 -2.39 -20.01 -14.71
N LYS A 207 -3.18 -18.96 -14.46
CA LYS A 207 -4.60 -19.08 -14.12
C LYS A 207 -5.48 -19.25 -15.35
N ASN A 208 -5.34 -18.40 -16.35
CA ASN A 208 -6.26 -18.31 -17.48
C ASN A 208 -5.87 -19.26 -18.62
N ALA A 209 -4.57 -19.48 -18.83
CA ALA A 209 -4.07 -20.41 -19.85
C ALA A 209 -3.72 -21.79 -19.27
N ASN A 210 -3.89 -22.01 -17.95
CA ASN A 210 -3.57 -23.25 -17.24
C ASN A 210 -2.13 -23.75 -17.53
N ARG A 211 -1.19 -22.80 -17.65
CA ARG A 211 0.19 -23.07 -18.01
C ARG A 211 1.08 -23.13 -16.77
N ASN A 212 1.60 -24.32 -16.48
CA ASN A 212 2.55 -24.55 -15.38
C ASN A 212 4.03 -24.43 -15.82
N ASP A 213 4.26 -24.08 -17.08
CA ASP A 213 5.56 -24.05 -17.76
C ASP A 213 5.98 -22.63 -18.16
N VAL A 214 5.39 -21.60 -17.57
CA VAL A 214 5.74 -20.19 -17.82
C VAL A 214 7.21 -19.96 -17.44
N THR A 215 8.00 -19.44 -18.39
CA THR A 215 9.44 -19.21 -18.20
C THR A 215 9.83 -17.73 -18.21
N LEU A 216 8.86 -16.82 -18.14
CA LEU A 216 9.14 -15.38 -18.01
C LEU A 216 9.98 -15.10 -16.76
N HIS A 217 10.98 -14.21 -16.89
CA HIS A 217 11.78 -13.74 -15.75
C HIS A 217 11.36 -12.34 -15.32
N CYS A 218 11.04 -12.22 -14.04
CA CYS A 218 10.67 -10.96 -13.42
C CYS A 218 11.80 -10.48 -12.50
N ASP A 219 11.99 -9.18 -12.38
CA ASP A 219 12.88 -8.63 -11.35
C ASP A 219 12.25 -8.80 -9.94
N PRO A 220 12.99 -8.52 -8.85
CA PRO A 220 12.45 -8.62 -7.49
C PRO A 220 11.23 -7.73 -7.19
N PHE A 221 11.00 -6.69 -7.99
CA PHE A 221 9.84 -5.79 -7.90
C PHE A 221 8.65 -6.30 -8.75
N GLY A 222 8.80 -7.44 -9.44
CA GLY A 222 7.76 -7.99 -10.31
C GLY A 222 7.65 -7.31 -11.67
N ASN A 223 8.63 -6.49 -12.05
CA ASN A 223 8.72 -5.92 -13.38
C ASN A 223 9.33 -6.93 -14.34
N TYR A 224 9.24 -6.67 -15.65
CA TYR A 224 9.95 -7.48 -16.63
C TYR A 224 11.45 -7.24 -16.53
N GLU A 225 12.23 -8.32 -16.60
CA GLU A 225 13.61 -8.21 -17.06
C GLU A 225 13.64 -7.90 -18.56
N GLN A 226 14.75 -7.33 -19.06
CA GLN A 226 14.78 -6.88 -20.46
C GLN A 226 14.65 -8.02 -21.47
N LEU A 227 15.33 -9.14 -21.23
CA LEU A 227 15.22 -10.34 -22.06
C LEU A 227 14.12 -11.22 -21.49
N GLN A 228 13.10 -11.50 -22.28
CA GLN A 228 12.03 -12.43 -21.96
C GLN A 228 12.10 -13.63 -22.88
N CYS A 229 11.93 -14.82 -22.32
CA CYS A 229 11.68 -16.03 -23.09
C CYS A 229 10.52 -16.80 -22.50
N ASP A 230 9.59 -17.22 -23.35
CA ASP A 230 8.45 -18.04 -22.98
C ASP A 230 8.11 -18.98 -24.15
N ASP A 231 7.79 -20.23 -23.84
CA ASP A 231 7.47 -21.27 -24.85
C ASP A 231 8.52 -21.36 -25.99
N GLY A 232 9.80 -21.24 -25.62
CA GLY A 232 10.92 -21.31 -26.56
C GLY A 232 11.08 -20.11 -27.51
N ILE A 233 10.29 -19.05 -27.33
CA ILE A 233 10.39 -17.78 -28.05
C ILE A 233 10.92 -16.70 -27.13
N CYS A 234 11.85 -15.90 -27.61
CA CYS A 234 12.53 -14.84 -26.87
C CYS A 234 12.36 -13.48 -27.53
N TRP A 235 12.25 -12.42 -26.73
CA TRP A 235 12.15 -11.03 -27.18
C TRP A 235 12.72 -10.06 -26.13
N CYS A 236 12.98 -8.83 -26.56
CA CYS A 236 13.37 -7.74 -25.68
C CYS A 236 12.19 -6.83 -25.36
N VAL A 237 11.96 -6.61 -24.08
CA VAL A 237 10.95 -5.68 -23.57
C VAL A 237 11.64 -4.58 -22.75
N ASN A 238 11.14 -3.37 -22.86
CA ASN A 238 11.58 -2.29 -21.98
C ASN A 238 10.80 -2.38 -20.64
N PRO A 239 11.47 -2.53 -19.48
CA PRO A 239 10.81 -2.77 -18.20
C PRO A 239 9.88 -1.64 -17.73
N LEU A 240 10.11 -0.41 -18.18
CA LEU A 240 9.35 0.78 -17.77
C LEU A 240 8.19 1.06 -18.73
N THR A 241 8.47 1.07 -20.03
CA THR A 241 7.44 1.38 -21.05
C THR A 241 6.62 0.17 -21.45
N LEU A 242 7.04 -1.03 -21.05
CA LEU A 242 6.45 -2.33 -21.39
C LEU A 242 6.43 -2.63 -22.90
N LYS A 243 7.09 -1.80 -23.71
CA LYS A 243 7.15 -1.97 -25.17
C LYS A 243 8.20 -3.02 -25.54
N VAL A 244 7.78 -3.94 -26.39
CA VAL A 244 8.70 -4.84 -27.09
C VAL A 244 9.44 -4.02 -28.14
N PHE A 245 10.78 -4.11 -28.15
CA PHE A 245 11.63 -3.34 -29.06
C PHE A 245 12.55 -4.19 -29.94
N SER A 246 12.42 -5.51 -29.87
CA SER A 246 13.08 -6.45 -30.78
C SER A 246 12.09 -7.28 -31.57
N HIS A 247 12.58 -7.97 -32.59
CA HIS A 247 11.87 -9.12 -33.13
C HIS A 247 11.91 -10.29 -32.15
N SER A 248 10.88 -11.13 -32.21
CA SER A 248 10.86 -12.40 -31.50
C SER A 248 11.70 -13.44 -32.24
N VAL A 249 12.51 -14.19 -31.51
CA VAL A 249 13.38 -15.25 -32.06
C VAL A 249 13.20 -16.53 -31.27
N ARG A 250 13.60 -17.68 -31.82
CA ARG A 250 13.68 -18.90 -31.02
C ARG A 250 14.80 -18.80 -29.97
N LEU A 251 14.68 -19.54 -28.87
CA LEU A 251 15.66 -19.57 -27.78
C LEU A 251 17.10 -19.81 -28.26
N ASP A 252 17.30 -20.70 -29.24
CA ASP A 252 18.61 -20.98 -29.83
C ASP A 252 19.27 -19.74 -30.50
N PHE A 253 18.47 -18.73 -30.82
CA PHE A 253 18.89 -17.45 -31.41
C PHE A 253 18.78 -16.27 -30.44
N ALA A 254 18.46 -16.49 -29.15
CA ALA A 254 18.32 -15.42 -28.16
C ALA A 254 19.57 -14.53 -28.06
N ARG A 255 20.76 -15.10 -28.28
CA ARG A 255 22.05 -14.37 -28.34
C ARG A 255 22.12 -13.28 -29.42
N MET A 256 21.22 -13.28 -30.39
CA MET A 256 21.13 -12.26 -31.45
C MET A 256 20.28 -11.06 -31.03
N LEU A 257 19.57 -11.13 -29.90
CA LEU A 257 18.75 -10.04 -29.41
C LEU A 257 19.61 -8.94 -28.77
N PRO A 258 19.23 -7.66 -28.94
CA PRO A 258 20.02 -6.52 -28.45
C PRO A 258 20.10 -6.45 -26.91
N CYS A 259 19.13 -7.01 -26.20
CA CYS A 259 19.11 -7.05 -24.73
C CYS A 259 19.77 -8.30 -24.14
N TYR A 260 20.32 -9.20 -24.97
CA TYR A 260 20.93 -10.42 -24.47
C TYR A 260 22.25 -10.14 -23.74
N ASN A 261 22.39 -10.70 -22.54
CA ASN A 261 23.63 -10.68 -21.78
C ASN A 261 24.00 -12.09 -21.30
N ALA A 262 25.15 -12.60 -21.77
CA ALA A 262 25.63 -13.94 -21.43
C ALA A 262 25.97 -14.10 -19.94
N GLU A 263 26.43 -13.05 -19.27
CA GLU A 263 26.76 -13.08 -17.83
C GLU A 263 25.50 -13.24 -16.98
N THR A 264 24.38 -12.70 -17.47
CA THR A 264 23.12 -12.62 -16.73
C THR A 264 22.25 -13.85 -16.95
N PHE A 265 22.21 -14.37 -18.19
CA PHE A 265 21.26 -15.42 -18.61
C PHE A 265 21.91 -16.76 -18.99
N GLY A 266 23.24 -16.81 -19.07
CA GLY A 266 23.96 -17.98 -19.59
C GLY A 266 23.51 -18.32 -21.02
N THR A 267 23.71 -19.57 -21.43
CA THR A 267 23.36 -20.03 -22.80
C THR A 267 21.97 -20.64 -22.91
N LYS A 268 21.28 -20.86 -21.79
CA LYS A 268 20.00 -21.59 -21.74
C LYS A 268 18.85 -20.77 -21.19
N TYR A 269 19.06 -19.47 -20.91
CA TYR A 269 18.09 -18.63 -20.22
C TYR A 269 17.65 -19.27 -18.90
N LEU A 270 18.64 -19.73 -18.13
CA LEU A 270 18.43 -20.35 -16.82
C LEU A 270 19.14 -19.51 -15.76
N ARG A 271 18.41 -19.16 -14.71
CA ARG A 271 18.92 -18.49 -13.53
C ARG A 271 19.38 -19.51 -12.49
N ARG A 272 19.75 -19.02 -11.30
CA ARG A 272 20.42 -19.82 -10.26
C ARG A 272 19.62 -21.06 -9.85
N CYS A 273 18.37 -20.91 -9.43
CA CYS A 273 17.53 -22.04 -9.00
C CYS A 273 17.24 -22.99 -10.17
N GLU A 274 16.91 -22.44 -11.34
CA GLU A 274 16.57 -23.20 -12.54
C GLU A 274 17.76 -24.01 -13.06
N SER A 275 18.98 -23.46 -12.98
CA SER A 275 20.21 -24.15 -13.34
C SER A 275 20.46 -25.37 -12.46
N VAL A 276 20.14 -25.28 -11.16
CA VAL A 276 20.23 -26.42 -10.24
C VAL A 276 19.16 -27.46 -10.58
N ASN A 277 17.93 -27.05 -10.87
CA ASN A 277 16.88 -27.96 -11.34
C ASN A 277 17.28 -28.69 -12.63
N TYR A 278 17.80 -27.96 -13.61
CA TYR A 278 18.29 -28.52 -14.86
C TYR A 278 19.42 -29.54 -14.62
N ALA A 279 20.38 -29.20 -13.77
CA ALA A 279 21.48 -30.11 -13.41
C ALA A 279 20.98 -31.38 -12.71
N ARG A 280 20.02 -31.26 -11.78
CA ARG A 280 19.39 -32.40 -11.10
C ARG A 280 18.69 -33.32 -12.10
N THR A 281 17.84 -32.79 -12.97
CA THR A 281 17.16 -33.58 -14.00
C THR A 281 18.15 -34.28 -14.92
N LYS A 282 19.21 -33.60 -15.36
CA LYS A 282 20.24 -34.21 -16.19
C LYS A 282 21.00 -35.32 -15.48
N LEU A 283 21.27 -35.16 -14.18
CA LEU A 283 21.89 -36.21 -13.37
C LEU A 283 20.97 -37.43 -13.23
N GLU A 284 19.67 -37.23 -12.96
CA GLU A 284 18.68 -38.31 -12.90
C GLU A 284 18.61 -39.07 -14.22
N GLU A 285 18.57 -38.37 -15.36
CA GLU A 285 18.60 -38.98 -16.69
C GLU A 285 19.87 -39.84 -16.90
N LEU A 286 21.04 -39.36 -16.46
CA LEU A 286 22.31 -40.09 -16.58
C LEU A 286 22.34 -41.33 -15.68
N LEU A 287 21.83 -41.23 -14.45
CA LEU A 287 21.73 -42.34 -13.52
C LEU A 287 20.73 -43.39 -14.00
N ALA A 288 19.58 -42.97 -14.54
CA ALA A 288 18.58 -43.84 -15.11
C ALA A 288 19.13 -44.65 -16.30
N LYS A 289 19.95 -44.04 -17.16
CA LYS A 289 20.69 -44.75 -18.24
C LYS A 289 21.66 -45.82 -17.73
N LYS A 290 22.05 -45.76 -16.45
CA LYS A 290 22.87 -46.74 -15.75
C LYS A 290 22.04 -47.67 -14.86
N SER A 291 20.71 -47.67 -15.01
CA SER A 291 19.77 -48.44 -14.19
C SER A 291 19.80 -48.08 -12.69
N ILE A 292 20.32 -46.90 -12.35
CA ILE A 292 20.31 -46.36 -10.98
C ILE A 292 19.06 -45.50 -10.82
N LYS A 293 18.15 -45.91 -9.94
CA LYS A 293 16.97 -45.11 -9.58
C LYS A 293 17.36 -44.10 -8.51
N ALA A 294 17.55 -42.84 -8.93
CA ALA A 294 17.76 -41.72 -8.03
C ALA A 294 16.74 -40.64 -8.34
N SER A 295 16.30 -39.94 -7.30
CA SER A 295 15.47 -38.74 -7.42
C SER A 295 16.00 -37.72 -6.42
N PHE A 296 16.18 -36.48 -6.85
CA PHE A 296 16.75 -35.39 -6.06
C PHE A 296 15.72 -34.31 -5.72
N GLY A 297 14.46 -34.49 -6.14
CA GLY A 297 13.39 -33.51 -5.96
C GLY A 297 13.58 -32.25 -6.81
N ARG A 298 12.45 -31.69 -7.27
CA ARG A 298 12.44 -30.42 -7.99
C ARG A 298 12.36 -29.27 -6.98
N LEU A 299 13.25 -28.31 -7.10
CA LEU A 299 13.22 -27.08 -6.31
C LEU A 299 12.11 -26.17 -6.81
N SER A 300 11.45 -25.46 -5.89
CA SER A 300 10.59 -24.34 -6.23
C SER A 300 11.47 -23.13 -6.54
N CYS A 301 11.22 -22.44 -7.66
CA CYS A 301 11.96 -21.25 -8.06
C CYS A 301 11.01 -20.06 -8.16
N ASP A 302 11.49 -18.90 -7.71
CA ASP A 302 10.82 -17.62 -7.94
C ASP A 302 11.12 -17.09 -9.35
N PHE A 303 10.34 -16.13 -9.84
CA PHE A 303 10.47 -15.62 -11.21
C PHE A 303 11.69 -14.73 -11.44
N ASP A 304 12.41 -14.31 -10.40
CA ASP A 304 13.76 -13.72 -10.52
C ASP A 304 14.87 -14.78 -10.62
N GLY A 305 14.50 -16.05 -10.64
CA GLY A 305 15.44 -17.15 -10.66
C GLY A 305 16.09 -17.49 -9.31
N GLY A 306 15.67 -16.81 -8.24
CA GLY A 306 15.94 -17.19 -6.87
C GLY A 306 15.16 -18.43 -6.44
N TYR A 307 15.43 -18.91 -5.23
CA TYR A 307 14.67 -20.03 -4.67
C TYR A 307 13.31 -19.55 -4.17
N GLY A 308 12.26 -20.33 -4.44
CA GLY A 308 10.90 -20.08 -4.00
C GLY A 308 10.73 -20.18 -2.49
N PRO A 309 9.63 -19.65 -1.93
CA PRO A 309 9.42 -19.55 -0.49
C PRO A 309 9.28 -20.92 0.21
N VAL A 310 8.76 -21.93 -0.50
CA VAL A 310 8.57 -23.30 0.01
C VAL A 310 9.50 -24.25 -0.75
N GLN A 311 10.30 -25.01 -0.03
CA GLN A 311 11.12 -26.10 -0.59
C GLN A 311 10.71 -27.42 0.03
N CYS A 312 10.40 -28.40 -0.82
CA CYS A 312 9.97 -29.71 -0.38
C CYS A 312 10.98 -30.78 -0.78
N ASP A 313 11.21 -31.72 0.13
CA ASP A 313 11.77 -33.03 -0.18
C ASP A 313 10.63 -34.07 -0.27
N PHE A 314 10.96 -35.36 -0.16
CA PHE A 314 9.96 -36.42 -0.30
C PHE A 314 8.91 -36.48 0.82
N SER A 315 9.19 -35.91 1.99
CA SER A 315 8.32 -36.03 3.16
C SER A 315 8.03 -34.71 3.86
N THR A 316 8.92 -33.73 3.74
CA THR A 316 8.85 -32.46 4.45
C THR A 316 8.98 -31.27 3.50
N CYS A 317 8.19 -30.24 3.78
CA CYS A 317 8.26 -28.93 3.16
C CYS A 317 8.73 -27.92 4.19
N LYS A 318 9.63 -27.02 3.81
CA LYS A 318 10.27 -26.03 4.70
C LYS A 318 10.26 -24.66 4.06
N CYS A 319 10.15 -23.61 4.88
CA CYS A 319 10.30 -22.25 4.39
C CYS A 319 11.77 -21.94 4.10
N SER A 320 12.02 -21.19 3.03
CA SER A 320 13.39 -20.86 2.60
C SER A 320 13.56 -19.41 2.13
N LYS A 321 14.77 -18.89 2.29
CA LYS A 321 15.19 -17.59 1.75
C LYS A 321 15.51 -17.71 0.26
N LYS A 322 15.74 -16.56 -0.39
CA LYS A 322 16.11 -16.46 -1.81
C LYS A 322 17.40 -17.19 -2.18
N ASP A 323 18.27 -17.49 -1.21
CA ASP A 323 19.52 -18.22 -1.38
C ASP A 323 19.43 -19.72 -1.07
N ASN A 324 18.21 -20.23 -0.83
CA ASN A 324 17.88 -21.59 -0.39
C ASN A 324 18.23 -21.92 1.08
N SER A 325 18.69 -20.96 1.87
CA SER A 325 18.85 -21.20 3.31
C SER A 325 17.48 -21.34 3.98
N LEU A 326 17.39 -22.27 4.94
CA LEU A 326 16.12 -22.61 5.58
C LEU A 326 15.75 -21.56 6.64
N ILE A 327 14.46 -21.26 6.75
CA ILE A 327 13.89 -20.38 7.77
C ILE A 327 13.21 -21.27 8.81
N THR A 328 13.87 -21.45 9.95
CA THR A 328 13.37 -22.26 11.06
C THR A 328 12.48 -21.42 12.00
N PRO A 329 11.49 -22.03 12.69
CA PRO A 329 11.17 -23.47 12.74
C PRO A 329 10.13 -23.91 11.69
N PHE A 330 9.89 -23.14 10.63
CA PHE A 330 8.73 -23.32 9.78
C PHE A 330 8.82 -24.52 8.82
N GLN A 331 7.96 -25.51 9.03
CA GLN A 331 7.92 -26.74 8.24
C GLN A 331 6.55 -27.42 8.29
N GLY A 332 6.23 -28.21 7.26
CA GLY A 332 5.02 -29.04 7.16
C GLY A 332 5.27 -30.32 6.37
N THR A 333 4.24 -31.15 6.21
CA THR A 333 4.31 -32.34 5.34
C THR A 333 4.06 -31.99 3.88
N THR A 334 4.34 -32.91 2.96
CA THR A 334 4.02 -32.73 1.53
C THR A 334 2.51 -32.60 1.26
N GLN A 335 1.65 -33.16 2.11
CA GLN A 335 0.20 -32.95 2.00
C GLN A 335 -0.20 -31.50 2.31
N GLN A 336 0.52 -30.85 3.23
CA GLN A 336 0.28 -29.46 3.64
C GLN A 336 0.95 -28.44 2.70
N GLN A 337 1.69 -28.89 1.68
CA GLN A 337 2.42 -27.99 0.77
C GLN A 337 1.55 -26.89 0.16
N LYS A 338 0.30 -27.20 -0.19
CA LYS A 338 -0.63 -26.24 -0.80
C LYS A 338 -1.07 -25.14 0.18
N ASP A 339 -1.03 -25.47 1.46
CA ASP A 339 -1.40 -24.55 2.54
C ASP A 339 -0.18 -23.74 3.00
N MET A 340 1.04 -24.08 2.55
CA MET A 340 2.27 -23.38 2.90
C MET A 340 2.55 -22.24 1.92
N THR A 341 2.42 -20.99 2.38
CA THR A 341 2.83 -19.80 1.63
C THR A 341 4.24 -19.34 2.02
N CYS A 342 4.64 -19.57 3.27
CA CYS A 342 5.91 -19.10 3.86
C CYS A 342 6.14 -17.58 3.79
N LEU A 343 5.09 -16.80 3.53
CA LEU A 343 5.19 -15.34 3.35
C LEU A 343 5.61 -14.66 4.66
N CYS A 344 4.95 -14.99 5.78
CA CYS A 344 5.31 -14.42 7.08
C CYS A 344 6.73 -14.80 7.49
N ALA A 345 7.09 -16.08 7.30
CA ALA A 345 8.44 -16.57 7.60
C ALA A 345 9.52 -15.81 6.82
N ARG A 346 9.27 -15.43 5.57
CA ARG A 346 10.21 -14.61 4.79
C ARG A 346 10.25 -13.16 5.26
N ASP A 347 9.11 -12.58 5.55
CA ASP A 347 9.02 -11.17 5.92
C ASP A 347 9.63 -10.93 7.33
N THR A 348 9.63 -11.92 8.24
CA THR A 348 10.38 -11.83 9.52
C THR A 348 11.89 -11.69 9.35
N VAL A 349 12.46 -12.30 8.30
CA VAL A 349 13.90 -12.18 8.00
C VAL A 349 14.24 -10.80 7.47
N ILE A 350 13.33 -10.20 6.69
CA ILE A 350 13.51 -8.85 6.13
C ILE A 350 13.42 -7.79 7.22
N LEU A 351 12.57 -8.01 8.23
CA LEU A 351 12.34 -7.08 9.34
C LEU A 351 13.25 -7.33 10.56
N ASP A 352 14.32 -8.13 10.41
CA ASP A 352 15.26 -8.50 11.48
C ASP A 352 14.57 -8.96 12.79
N GLY A 353 13.50 -9.76 12.66
CA GLY A 353 12.74 -10.29 13.81
C GLY A 353 11.71 -9.33 14.43
N GLY A 354 11.43 -8.18 13.82
CA GLY A 354 10.43 -7.22 14.29
C GLY A 354 8.99 -7.73 14.19
N GLY A 355 8.41 -8.15 15.32
CA GLY A 355 6.98 -8.01 15.66
C GLY A 355 5.93 -8.85 14.92
N LEU A 356 6.28 -9.64 13.90
CA LEU A 356 5.34 -10.49 13.17
C LEU A 356 5.10 -11.84 13.88
N PHE A 357 3.84 -12.18 14.07
CA PHE A 357 3.38 -13.45 14.61
C PHE A 357 2.94 -14.35 13.46
N CYS A 358 3.84 -15.22 13.02
CA CYS A 358 3.50 -16.23 12.03
C CYS A 358 2.64 -17.33 12.67
N ASP A 359 1.79 -17.95 11.85
CA ASP A 359 0.86 -19.01 12.22
C ASP A 359 1.41 -19.98 13.28
N ASN A 360 0.61 -20.21 14.33
CA ASN A 360 0.86 -21.17 15.42
C ASN A 360 0.98 -22.63 14.95
N GLY A 361 0.60 -22.94 13.71
CA GLY A 361 0.73 -24.24 13.05
C GLY A 361 2.11 -24.53 12.46
N GLY A 362 3.05 -23.59 12.51
CA GLY A 362 4.44 -23.81 12.08
C GLY A 362 4.64 -23.84 10.56
N LEU A 363 3.65 -23.49 9.74
CA LEU A 363 3.76 -23.50 8.27
C LEU A 363 4.38 -22.22 7.68
N GLY A 364 4.65 -21.20 8.51
CA GLY A 364 5.27 -19.94 8.09
C GLY A 364 4.33 -18.96 7.41
N ASN A 365 3.02 -19.18 7.53
CA ASN A 365 1.96 -18.30 7.04
C ASN A 365 1.69 -17.14 8.01
N TYR A 366 0.97 -16.13 7.54
CA TYR A 366 0.52 -15.04 8.42
C TYR A 366 -0.61 -15.51 9.34
N ASN A 367 -0.50 -15.16 10.62
CA ASN A 367 -1.64 -15.25 11.54
C ASN A 367 -2.60 -14.10 11.26
N LYS A 368 -3.91 -14.35 11.30
CA LYS A 368 -4.91 -13.30 11.07
C LYS A 368 -4.85 -12.21 12.12
N ASP A 369 -4.61 -12.59 13.37
CA ASP A 369 -4.49 -11.67 14.49
C ASP A 369 -3.01 -11.41 14.78
N GLN A 370 -2.57 -10.18 14.52
CA GLN A 370 -1.23 -9.70 14.88
C GLN A 370 -1.34 -8.80 16.12
N PRO A 371 -0.26 -8.62 16.89
CA PRO A 371 -0.29 -7.69 18.01
C PRO A 371 -0.48 -6.25 17.52
N GLY A 372 -1.69 -5.72 17.70
CA GLY A 372 -2.03 -4.34 17.37
C GLY A 372 -2.56 -4.11 15.96
N PHE A 373 -2.71 -5.16 15.13
CA PHE A 373 -3.33 -5.09 13.80
C PHE A 373 -3.85 -6.47 13.35
N CYS A 374 -4.70 -6.50 12.33
CA CYS A 374 -5.04 -7.73 11.62
C CYS A 374 -4.12 -7.90 10.41
N SER A 375 -3.82 -9.14 10.04
CA SER A 375 -3.33 -9.44 8.69
C SER A 375 -4.20 -10.45 7.97
N ASP A 376 -4.26 -10.40 6.64
CA ASP A 376 -4.82 -11.53 5.89
C ASP A 376 -3.72 -12.57 5.57
N GLU A 377 -4.12 -13.64 4.88
CA GLU A 377 -3.25 -14.73 4.47
C GLU A 377 -2.04 -14.30 3.61
N ASN A 378 -2.13 -13.13 2.98
CA ASN A 378 -1.10 -12.56 2.13
C ASN A 378 -0.13 -11.62 2.89
N GLY A 379 -0.32 -11.43 4.20
CA GLY A 379 0.49 -10.53 5.02
C GLY A 379 0.05 -9.09 5.02
N ASN A 380 -1.16 -8.86 4.54
CA ASN A 380 -1.69 -7.53 4.41
C ASN A 380 -2.19 -6.99 5.74
N THR A 381 -1.56 -5.94 6.25
CA THR A 381 -1.97 -5.37 7.54
C THR A 381 -3.16 -4.42 7.41
N PHE A 382 -4.15 -4.53 8.29
CA PHE A 382 -5.29 -3.62 8.40
C PHE A 382 -5.76 -3.56 9.86
N ASP A 383 -6.48 -2.52 10.23
CA ASP A 383 -7.04 -2.44 11.58
C ASP A 383 -8.19 -3.44 11.73
N GLY A 384 -8.13 -4.27 12.78
CA GLY A 384 -9.26 -5.07 13.24
C GLY A 384 -10.20 -4.20 14.04
N ASP A 385 -11.45 -4.07 13.60
CA ASP A 385 -12.45 -3.39 14.41
C ASP A 385 -12.88 -4.32 15.55
N THR A 386 -12.86 -3.83 16.79
CA THR A 386 -13.22 -4.62 18.01
C THR A 386 -14.65 -5.18 17.98
N LEU A 387 -15.46 -4.78 17.00
CA LEU A 387 -16.86 -5.18 16.82
C LEU A 387 -17.14 -5.97 15.53
N VAL A 388 -16.22 -6.01 14.55
CA VAL A 388 -16.48 -6.55 13.19
C VAL A 388 -15.52 -7.70 12.80
N GLY A 389 -14.41 -7.85 13.50
CA GLY A 389 -13.39 -8.85 13.20
C GLY A 389 -12.50 -8.47 11.99
N CYS A 390 -11.51 -9.31 11.69
CA CYS A 390 -10.52 -9.03 10.64
C CYS A 390 -11.12 -9.22 9.23
N SER A 391 -11.72 -8.17 8.65
CA SER A 391 -12.19 -8.16 7.26
C SER A 391 -11.36 -7.20 6.39
N PRO A 392 -10.71 -7.67 5.30
CA PRO A 392 -9.96 -6.81 4.39
C PRO A 392 -10.89 -5.81 3.66
N PRO A 393 -10.46 -4.57 3.37
CA PRO A 393 -11.22 -3.67 2.51
C PRO A 393 -11.27 -4.21 1.06
N ASN A 394 -12.33 -3.88 0.30
CA ASN A 394 -12.50 -4.32 -1.09
C ASN A 394 -12.60 -3.13 -2.06
N CYS A 395 -12.16 -3.31 -3.30
CA CYS A 395 -12.43 -2.33 -4.37
C CYS A 395 -13.95 -2.31 -4.70
N PRO A 396 -14.56 -1.12 -4.82
CA PRO A 396 -15.98 -1.00 -5.13
C PRO A 396 -16.28 -1.51 -6.55
N VAL A 397 -17.32 -2.34 -6.68
CA VAL A 397 -17.60 -3.13 -7.90
C VAL A 397 -18.41 -2.34 -8.96
N HIS A 398 -18.76 -1.07 -8.71
CA HIS A 398 -19.56 -0.27 -9.65
C HIS A 398 -19.16 1.21 -9.67
N PRO A 399 -19.34 1.91 -10.81
CA PRO A 399 -19.18 3.36 -10.87
C PRO A 399 -20.13 3.98 -9.85
N VAL A 400 -19.66 5.00 -9.14
CA VAL A 400 -20.44 5.79 -8.19
C VAL A 400 -21.70 6.29 -8.92
N ARG A 401 -22.81 5.56 -8.82
CA ARG A 401 -24.13 6.10 -9.11
C ARG A 401 -24.50 6.89 -7.86
N TYR A 402 -24.35 8.20 -7.93
CA TYR A 402 -25.02 9.09 -6.99
C TYR A 402 -26.50 8.72 -7.00
N SER A 403 -26.97 8.19 -5.87
CA SER A 403 -28.38 7.98 -5.60
C SER A 403 -29.04 9.35 -5.56
N VAL A 404 -29.74 9.70 -6.64
CA VAL A 404 -30.68 10.81 -6.67
C VAL A 404 -31.78 10.47 -5.66
N TRP A 405 -31.69 11.00 -4.44
CA TRP A 405 -32.79 10.96 -3.49
C TRP A 405 -33.91 11.86 -4.02
N GLN A 406 -35.02 11.23 -4.38
CA GLN A 406 -36.26 11.90 -4.75
C GLN A 406 -36.71 12.81 -3.60
N SER A 407 -37.05 14.04 -3.97
CA SER A 407 -37.65 15.05 -3.10
C SER A 407 -38.99 14.55 -2.52
N GLY A 408 -38.99 14.20 -1.24
CA GLY A 408 -40.19 14.08 -0.43
C GLY A 408 -40.39 15.37 0.36
N SER A 409 -41.39 16.15 -0.02
CA SER A 409 -41.80 17.37 0.66
C SER A 409 -42.35 17.05 2.06
N CYS A 410 -41.83 17.68 3.10
CA CYS A 410 -42.51 17.77 4.39
C CYS A 410 -43.06 19.19 4.58
N SER A 411 -44.39 19.23 4.71
CA SER A 411 -45.26 20.33 5.10
C SER A 411 -45.08 20.77 6.55
#